data_AF-A0A2J8MCU6-F1
#
_entry.id   AF-A0A2J8MCU6-F1
#
_cell.length_a   1.000
_cell.length_b   1.000
_cell.length_c   1.000
_cell.angle_alpha   90.00
_cell.angle_beta   90.00
_cell.angle_gamma   90.00
#
_symmetry.space_group_name_H-M   'P 1'
#
loop_
_entity.id
_entity.type
_entity.pdbx_description
1 polymer ?
#
loop_
_entity_poly.entity_id
_entity_poly.type
_entity_poly.pdbx_seq_one_letter_code
_entity_poly.pdbx_strand_id
1 'polypeptide(L)'
;MVLGNSHLFMNRSNKLAVIASHIQESRFLYPGKNGRLGDFFGDPGNLPEFNPSGSKDGKYELLTSANEVIVEEIKDLMTKSDIKGQHTETLLAGSLAKALCYIHRMNKEIKDNQEMKSRILT
;
A
#
# COMPACT_ATOMS: atom_id res chain seq x y z
N MET A 1 6.13 -6.95 7.52
CA MET A 1 6.02 -7.62 6.21
C MET A 1 5.34 -8.99 6.31
N VAL A 2 5.82 -9.95 7.10
CA VAL A 2 5.22 -11.31 7.21
C VAL A 2 3.71 -11.30 7.54
N LEU A 3 3.25 -10.40 8.41
CA LEU A 3 1.81 -10.27 8.74
C LEU A 3 0.96 -9.81 7.54
N GLY A 4 1.44 -8.84 6.75
CA GLY A 4 0.75 -8.43 5.53
C GLY A 4 0.70 -9.56 4.51
N ASN A 5 1.80 -10.31 4.41
CA ASN A 5 1.92 -11.46 3.51
C ASN A 5 1.00 -12.60 3.91
N SER A 6 0.85 -12.89 5.21
CA SER A 6 -0.09 -13.90 5.68
C SER A 6 -1.53 -13.50 5.38
N HIS A 7 -1.88 -12.22 5.51
CA HIS A 7 -3.19 -11.71 5.11
C HIS A 7 -3.45 -11.94 3.61
N LEU A 8 -2.50 -11.59 2.74
CA LEU A 8 -2.62 -11.83 1.30
C LEU A 8 -2.65 -13.34 0.95
N PHE A 9 -2.01 -14.18 1.75
CA PHE A 9 -1.99 -15.63 1.55
C PHE A 9 -3.34 -16.30 1.86
N MET A 10 -4.10 -15.77 2.82
CA MET A 10 -5.38 -16.35 3.25
C MET A 10 -6.46 -16.35 2.15
N ASN A 11 -6.51 -15.30 1.32
CA ASN A 11 -7.46 -15.22 0.20
C ASN A 11 -6.86 -14.34 -0.90
N ARG A 12 -6.94 -14.81 -2.16
CA ARG A 12 -6.45 -14.07 -3.33
C ARG A 12 -7.15 -12.73 -3.57
N SER A 13 -8.35 -12.56 -3.01
CA SER A 13 -9.10 -11.30 -3.09
C SER A 13 -8.69 -10.29 -2.01
N ASN A 14 -7.84 -10.68 -1.05
CA ASN A 14 -7.37 -9.77 -0.01
C ASN A 14 -6.46 -8.72 -0.64
N LYS A 15 -6.64 -7.48 -0.20
CA LYS A 15 -5.83 -6.33 -0.60
C LYS A 15 -5.09 -5.81 0.62
N LEU A 16 -3.89 -5.28 0.42
CA LEU A 16 -3.07 -4.70 1.47
C LEU A 16 -2.75 -3.24 1.10
N ALA A 17 -2.77 -2.36 2.08
CA ALA A 17 -2.20 -1.02 1.97
C ALA A 17 -1.34 -0.78 3.22
N VAL A 18 -0.17 -0.17 3.04
CA VAL A 18 0.78 0.09 4.12
C VAL A 18 1.14 1.57 4.10
N ILE A 19 0.95 2.25 5.22
CA ILE A 19 1.23 3.68 5.37
C ILE A 19 2.25 3.86 6.49
N ALA A 20 3.33 4.58 6.20
CA ALA A 20 4.26 5.08 7.20
C ALA A 20 3.75 6.40 7.77
N SER A 21 3.69 6.48 9.09
CA SER A 21 3.50 7.73 9.82
C SER A 21 4.86 8.22 10.31
N HIS A 22 5.42 9.19 9.61
CA HIS A 22 6.69 9.83 9.98
C HIS A 22 6.44 11.25 10.45
N ILE A 23 7.42 11.84 11.16
CA ILE A 23 7.29 13.14 11.80
C ILE A 23 7.02 14.28 10.80
N GLN A 24 7.56 14.16 9.58
CA GLN A 24 7.45 15.17 8.51
C GLN A 24 6.35 14.85 7.50
N GLU A 25 6.02 13.58 7.31
CA GLU A 25 5.05 13.17 6.32
C GLU A 25 4.38 11.84 6.66
N SER A 26 3.16 11.68 6.14
CA SER A 26 2.48 10.38 6.06
C SER A 26 2.61 9.86 4.63
N ARG A 27 3.15 8.66 4.45
CA ARG A 27 3.50 8.13 3.11
C ARG A 27 2.96 6.73 2.89
N PHE A 28 2.40 6.47 1.70
CA PHE A 28 2.09 5.11 1.28
C PHE A 28 3.38 4.36 0.96
N LEU A 29 3.68 3.33 1.74
CA LEU A 29 4.74 2.37 1.46
C LEU A 29 4.27 1.31 0.45
N TYR A 30 2.97 0.97 0.49
CA TYR A 30 2.34 0.07 -0.47
C TYR A 30 0.88 0.45 -0.70
N PRO A 31 0.39 0.46 -1.95
CA PRO A 31 1.17 0.41 -3.20
C PRO A 31 1.95 1.74 -3.34
N GLY A 32 3.27 1.70 -3.54
CA GLY A 32 4.17 2.87 -3.43
C GLY A 32 3.80 4.09 -4.30
N LYS A 33 4.41 5.24 -4.03
CA LYS A 33 4.11 6.53 -4.70
C LYS A 33 4.86 6.75 -6.03
N ASN A 34 5.97 6.04 -6.23
CA ASN A 34 6.88 6.30 -7.36
C ASN A 34 6.35 5.69 -8.67
N GLY A 35 5.61 6.47 -9.45
CA GLY A 35 5.75 6.52 -10.91
C GLY A 35 5.43 5.27 -11.74
N ARG A 36 4.99 4.15 -11.16
CA ARG A 36 4.31 3.06 -11.88
C ARG A 36 2.81 3.10 -11.61
N LEU A 37 2.25 4.31 -11.49
CA LEU A 37 0.88 4.48 -11.03
C LEU A 37 0.16 5.71 -11.59
N GLY A 38 0.87 6.61 -12.27
CA GLY A 38 0.24 7.61 -13.14
C GLY A 38 -0.45 6.96 -14.34
N ASP A 39 0.12 5.83 -14.81
CA ASP A 39 -0.44 5.01 -15.89
C ASP A 39 -1.28 3.82 -15.40
N PHE A 40 -1.46 3.63 -14.07
CA PHE A 40 -2.30 2.55 -13.51
C PHE A 40 -3.69 3.00 -13.06
N PHE A 41 -3.92 4.30 -12.86
CA PHE A 41 -5.21 4.85 -12.41
C PHE A 41 -5.87 5.78 -13.42
N GLY A 42 -5.36 5.80 -14.65
CA GLY A 42 -5.83 6.65 -15.74
C GLY A 42 -6.67 5.92 -16.79
N ASP A 43 -7.51 4.94 -16.43
CA ASP A 43 -8.63 4.47 -17.27
C ASP A 43 -9.54 3.51 -16.47
N PRO A 44 -10.88 3.69 -16.39
CA PRO A 44 -11.77 2.78 -15.65
C PRO A 44 -11.94 1.40 -16.31
N GLY A 45 -11.31 1.16 -17.46
CA GLY A 45 -11.42 -0.06 -18.26
C GLY A 45 -10.22 -1.01 -18.18
N ASN A 46 -9.09 -0.58 -17.62
CA ASN A 46 -7.88 -1.39 -17.50
C ASN A 46 -7.33 -1.28 -16.08
N LEU A 47 -7.92 -2.05 -15.15
CA LEU A 47 -7.06 -2.64 -14.14
C LEU A 47 -5.97 -3.36 -14.94
N PRO A 48 -4.67 -3.14 -14.68
CA PRO A 48 -3.75 -4.20 -15.01
C PRO A 48 -4.23 -5.35 -14.15
N GLU A 49 -4.93 -6.29 -14.79
CA GLU A 49 -4.69 -7.68 -14.49
C GLU A 49 -3.18 -7.78 -14.35
N PHE A 50 -2.70 -7.83 -13.11
CA PHE A 50 -1.38 -8.31 -12.82
C PHE A 50 -1.43 -9.76 -13.25
N ASN A 51 -1.32 -9.99 -14.55
CA ASN A 51 -1.14 -11.28 -15.18
C ASN A 51 0.31 -11.64 -14.83
N PRO A 52 0.55 -12.51 -13.84
CA PRO A 52 1.88 -13.04 -13.63
C PRO A 52 2.04 -14.09 -14.73
N SER A 53 2.34 -13.61 -15.94
CA SER A 53 2.65 -14.47 -17.07
C SER A 53 3.91 -15.25 -16.71
N GLY A 54 3.72 -16.51 -16.33
CA GLY A 54 4.66 -17.57 -16.69
C GLY A 54 5.65 -18.06 -15.64
N SER A 55 5.41 -17.89 -14.34
CA SER A 55 6.21 -18.57 -13.31
C SER A 55 5.38 -19.54 -12.48
N LYS A 56 5.89 -20.76 -12.31
CA LYS A 56 5.23 -21.88 -11.61
C LYS A 56 5.02 -21.63 -10.10
N ASP A 57 5.41 -20.46 -9.57
CA ASP A 57 5.28 -20.10 -8.14
C ASP A 57 4.86 -18.63 -7.85
N GLY A 58 4.19 -17.96 -8.80
CA GLY A 58 3.94 -16.50 -8.83
C GLY A 58 3.24 -15.81 -7.62
N LYS A 59 2.88 -16.55 -6.56
CA LYS A 59 2.37 -15.95 -5.31
C LYS A 59 3.49 -15.37 -4.45
N TYR A 60 4.63 -16.05 -4.36
CA TYR A 60 5.76 -15.57 -3.56
C TYR A 60 6.47 -14.40 -4.23
N GLU A 61 6.51 -14.37 -5.55
CA GLU A 61 7.10 -13.27 -6.32
C GLU A 61 6.37 -11.95 -6.05
N LEU A 62 5.03 -11.94 -6.05
CA LEU A 62 4.24 -10.74 -5.75
C LEU A 62 4.51 -10.21 -4.32
N LEU A 63 4.63 -11.11 -3.35
CA LEU A 63 4.89 -10.75 -1.95
C LEU A 63 6.32 -10.22 -1.77
N THR A 64 7.29 -10.80 -2.47
CA THR A 64 8.67 -10.33 -2.48
C THR A 64 8.76 -8.95 -3.12
N SER A 65 8.11 -8.72 -4.26
CA SER A 65 8.07 -7.39 -4.89
C SER A 65 7.39 -6.35 -4.01
N ALA A 66 6.30 -6.69 -3.32
CA ALA A 66 5.65 -5.79 -2.36
C ALA A 66 6.59 -5.45 -1.18
N ASN A 67 7.32 -6.45 -0.67
CA ASN A 67 8.30 -6.25 0.38
C ASN A 67 9.45 -5.33 -0.06
N GLU A 68 9.97 -5.52 -1.27
CA GLU A 68 11.04 -4.68 -1.84
C GLU A 68 10.59 -3.22 -1.95
N VAL A 69 9.39 -2.96 -2.48
CA VAL A 69 8.83 -1.60 -2.58
C VAL A 69 8.67 -0.96 -1.20
N ILE A 70 8.18 -1.71 -0.21
CA ILE A 70 8.04 -1.21 1.17
C ILE A 70 9.41 -0.83 1.74
N VAL A 71 10.43 -1.68 1.57
CA VAL A 71 11.78 -1.42 2.06
C VAL A 71 12.41 -0.21 1.37
N GLU A 72 12.21 -0.06 0.06
CA GLU A 72 12.70 1.08 -0.71
C GLU A 72 12.04 2.39 -0.24
N GLU A 73 10.72 2.41 -0.09
CA GLU A 73 9.99 3.60 0.37
C GLU A 73 10.34 3.99 1.81
N ILE A 74 10.59 3.01 2.70
CA ILE A 74 11.10 3.28 4.05
C ILE A 74 12.50 3.87 3.97
N LYS A 75 13.38 3.29 3.15
CA LYS A 75 14.75 3.78 2.99
C LYS A 75 14.75 5.22 2.48
N ASP A 76 13.92 5.52 1.47
CA ASP A 76 13.74 6.88 0.95
C ASP A 76 13.17 7.85 1.98
N LEU A 77 12.24 7.38 2.82
CA LEU A 77 11.65 8.19 3.90
C LEU A 77 12.70 8.52 4.97
N MET A 78 13.57 7.57 5.30
CA MET A 78 14.63 7.74 6.31
C MET A 78 15.82 8.56 5.81
N THR A 79 16.12 8.54 4.50
CA THR A 79 17.25 9.32 3.95
C THR A 79 16.87 10.76 3.66
N LYS A 80 15.59 11.06 3.38
CA LYS A 80 15.09 12.41 3.11
C LYS A 80 14.76 13.19 4.37
N SER A 81 14.70 12.53 5.52
CA SER A 81 14.37 13.17 6.78
C SER A 81 15.60 13.81 7.42
N ASP A 82 15.86 15.08 7.08
CA ASP A 82 16.78 15.93 7.85
C ASP A 82 16.09 16.35 9.16
N ILE A 83 16.09 15.45 10.14
CA ILE A 83 15.50 15.71 11.46
C ILE A 83 16.48 16.57 12.27
N LYS A 84 16.32 17.89 12.20
CA LYS A 84 17.04 18.82 13.06
C LYS A 84 16.27 19.01 14.37
N GLY A 85 16.62 18.24 15.40
CA GLY A 85 16.06 18.36 16.75
C GLY A 85 15.41 17.09 17.28
N GLN A 86 14.96 17.13 18.54
CA GLN A 86 14.24 16.03 19.19
C GLN A 86 12.74 16.16 18.88
N HIS A 87 12.29 15.59 17.77
CA HIS A 87 10.87 15.51 17.43
C HIS A 87 10.33 14.15 17.88
N THR A 88 9.43 14.15 18.86
CA THR A 88 8.72 12.96 19.36
C THR A 88 7.33 12.79 18.75
N GLU A 89 6.90 13.72 17.91
CA GLU A 89 5.56 13.77 17.35
C GLU A 89 5.46 12.94 16.06
N THR A 90 4.35 12.23 15.87
CA THR A 90 4.07 11.49 14.62
C THR A 90 2.77 11.99 14.01
N LEU A 91 2.67 11.94 12.67
CA LEU A 91 1.46 12.32 11.94
C LEU A 91 0.43 11.18 11.91
N LEU A 92 0.16 10.56 13.07
CA LEU A 92 -0.71 9.39 13.16
C LEU A 92 -2.15 9.72 12.75
N ALA A 93 -2.71 10.82 13.25
CA ALA A 93 -4.07 11.25 12.91
C ALA A 93 -4.21 11.49 11.39
N GLY A 94 -3.22 12.15 10.77
CA GLY A 94 -3.19 12.36 9.33
C GLY A 94 -3.06 11.06 8.53
N SER A 95 -2.27 10.11 9.03
CA SER A 95 -2.11 8.79 8.41
C SER A 95 -3.39 7.97 8.47
N LEU A 96 -4.13 8.03 9.58
CA LEU A 96 -5.44 7.39 9.72
C LEU A 96 -6.48 8.01 8.79
N ALA A 97 -6.53 9.34 8.69
CA ALA A 97 -7.39 10.02 7.74
C ALA A 97 -7.09 9.59 6.29
N LYS A 98 -5.81 9.51 5.92
CA LYS A 98 -5.38 8.96 4.62
C LYS A 98 -5.88 7.53 4.39
N ALA A 99 -5.77 6.66 5.39
CA ALA A 99 -6.26 5.28 5.30
C ALA A 99 -7.78 5.23 5.07
N LEU A 100 -8.55 6.02 5.81
CA LEU A 100 -10.00 6.08 5.68
C LEU A 100 -10.43 6.62 4.30
N CYS A 101 -9.79 7.69 3.82
CA CYS A 101 -10.04 8.22 2.48
C CYS A 101 -9.70 7.20 1.39
N TYR A 102 -8.60 6.45 1.55
CA TYR A 102 -8.21 5.39 0.63
C TYR A 102 -9.23 4.26 0.59
N ILE A 103 -9.69 3.78 1.76
CA ILE A 103 -10.74 2.77 1.87
C ILE A 103 -12.03 3.27 1.20
N HIS A 104 -12.43 4.52 1.47
CA HIS A 104 -13.63 5.09 0.87
C HIS A 104 -13.56 5.14 -0.67
N ARG A 105 -12.41 5.56 -1.21
CA ARG A 105 -12.15 5.52 -2.66
C ARG A 105 -12.27 4.09 -3.19
N MET A 106 -11.65 3.14 -2.50
CA MET A 106 -11.67 1.74 -2.92
C MET A 106 -13.05 1.09 -2.88
N ASN A 107 -13.90 1.50 -1.93
CA ASN A 107 -15.29 1.06 -1.88
C ASN A 107 -16.10 1.55 -3.09
N LYS A 108 -15.79 2.75 -3.62
CA LYS A 108 -16.46 3.29 -4.82
C LYS A 108 -16.06 2.57 -6.10
N GLU A 109 -14.85 2.02 -6.15
CA GLU A 109 -14.33 1.31 -7.33
C GLU A 109 -14.82 -0.14 -7.41
N ILE A 110 -15.46 -0.66 -6.36
CA ILE A 110 -15.98 -2.03 -6.34
C ILE A 110 -17.32 -2.08 -7.08
N LYS A 111 -17.47 -3.10 -7.94
CA LYS A 111 -18.70 -3.36 -8.70
C LYS A 111 -19.87 -3.68 -7.78
N ASP A 112 -21.08 -3.31 -8.20
CA ASP A 112 -22.33 -3.68 -7.55
C ASP A 112 -22.37 -5.20 -7.34
N ASN A 113 -22.67 -5.65 -6.11
CA ASN A 113 -22.59 -7.02 -5.55
C ASN A 113 -21.28 -7.47 -4.86
N GLN A 114 -20.26 -6.64 -4.75
CA GLN A 114 -19.09 -6.96 -3.91
C GLN A 114 -18.99 -6.04 -2.68
N GLU A 115 -18.80 -6.63 -1.50
CA GLU A 115 -18.60 -5.90 -0.25
C GLU A 115 -17.12 -5.92 0.14
N MET A 116 -16.53 -4.73 0.41
CA MET A 116 -15.17 -4.64 0.93
C MET A 116 -15.15 -4.76 2.46
N LYS A 117 -14.49 -5.79 2.97
CA LYS A 117 -14.25 -5.94 4.42
C LYS A 117 -12.92 -5.28 4.80
N SER A 118 -12.96 -3.98 5.03
CA SER A 118 -11.78 -3.20 5.41
C SER A 118 -11.46 -3.35 6.91
N ARG A 119 -10.17 -3.49 7.25
CA ARG A 119 -9.66 -3.52 8.64
C ARG A 119 -8.37 -2.71 8.71
N ILE A 120 -8.26 -1.87 9.74
CA ILE A 120 -7.07 -1.06 10.00
C ILE A 120 -6.31 -1.65 11.19
N LEU A 121 -5.00 -1.79 11.04
CA LEU A 121 -4.06 -2.12 12.11
C LEU A 121 -3.14 -0.91 12.31
N THR A 122 -3.04 -0.42 13.54
CA THR A 122 -2.18 0.71 13.95
C THR A 122 -1.07 0.23 14.84
#